data_AF-A0AB73LKL1-F1
#
_entry.id   AF-A0AB73LKL1-F1
#
_cell.length_a   1.000
_cell.length_b   1.000
_cell.length_c   1.000
_cell.angle_alpha   90.00
_cell.angle_beta   90.00
_cell.angle_gamma   90.00
#
_symmetry.space_group_name_H-M   'P 1'
#
loop_
_entity.id
_entity.type
_entity.pdbx_description
1 polymer ?
#
loop_
_entity_poly.entity_id
_entity_poly.type
_entity_poly.pdbx_seq_one_letter_code
_entity_poly.pdbx_strand_id
1 'polypeptide(L)'
;MNSNGFNISKYTITSALLIYFLLTRLAFAQSNGSPQKPDEIRKVLIGVGKWESSDGIFIEFYNNGKVDFHQESEPVIHGVGTYTVYNQMITINLENVRDERLKGQIHKCSFGFKEHPYLPKQFLLCVIEDNDSKPYKAYNENSKNPKGIHFELNQIKMVTTGSEEATINFDSYFRKLPNTKGEIIPFNQLSSEECMEDILRDKDRSGIQQQVRLPKGYKVKTIAKTVKTSQIEKWNNNWYYVSASVGCYGDISTTYGWIFGQFLDFDRQ
;
A
#
# COMPACT_ATOMS: atom_id res chain seq x y z
N MET A 1 24.94 -50.28 34.05
CA MET A 1 24.72 -49.96 32.62
C MET A 1 24.00 -48.63 32.58
N ASN A 2 24.76 -47.54 32.38
CA ASN A 2 24.22 -46.19 32.18
C ASN A 2 23.95 -46.00 30.69
N SER A 3 22.73 -45.62 30.32
CA SER A 3 22.44 -45.02 29.03
C SER A 3 21.81 -43.65 29.25
N ASN A 4 22.60 -42.61 28.95
CA ASN A 4 22.17 -41.22 28.93
C ASN A 4 21.26 -41.00 27.72
N GLY A 5 19.95 -40.86 27.96
CA GLY A 5 19.02 -40.36 26.96
C GLY A 5 19.16 -38.85 26.83
N PHE A 6 19.67 -38.39 25.68
CA PHE A 6 19.66 -36.98 25.30
C PHE A 6 18.22 -36.47 25.24
N ASN A 7 17.84 -35.65 26.21
CA ASN A 7 16.56 -34.98 26.25
C ASN A 7 16.69 -33.67 25.44
N ILE A 8 16.52 -33.77 24.12
CA ILE A 8 16.49 -32.59 23.26
C ILE A 8 15.14 -31.89 23.51
N SER A 9 15.23 -30.73 24.17
CA SER A 9 14.10 -29.86 24.46
C SER A 9 13.30 -29.55 23.19
N LYS A 10 11.98 -29.83 23.22
CA LYS A 10 11.01 -29.52 22.15
C LYS A 10 11.06 -28.04 21.71
N TYR A 11 11.54 -27.13 22.57
CA TYR A 11 11.69 -25.71 22.28
C TYR A 11 12.83 -25.39 21.28
N THR A 12 13.82 -26.28 21.18
CA THR A 12 14.96 -26.11 20.27
C THR A 12 14.57 -26.41 18.82
N ILE A 13 13.61 -27.32 18.62
CA ILE A 13 13.17 -27.78 17.29
C ILE A 13 12.18 -26.77 16.67
N THR A 14 11.28 -26.19 17.47
CA THR A 14 10.36 -25.14 16.99
C THR A 14 11.07 -23.84 16.64
N SER A 15 12.08 -23.44 17.42
CA SER A 15 12.88 -22.24 17.14
C SER A 15 13.71 -22.38 15.84
N ALA A 16 14.28 -23.57 15.60
CA ALA A 16 15.05 -23.84 14.38
C ALA A 16 14.18 -23.89 13.12
N LEU A 17 12.95 -24.41 13.20
CA LEU A 17 12.01 -24.44 12.08
C LEU A 17 11.45 -23.05 11.73
N LEU A 18 11.23 -22.18 12.71
CA LEU A 18 10.82 -20.79 12.47
C LEU A 18 11.93 -20.00 11.75
N ILE A 19 13.18 -20.18 12.18
CA ILE A 19 14.36 -19.58 11.54
C ILE A 19 14.54 -20.13 10.11
N TYR A 20 14.30 -21.43 9.88
CA TYR A 20 14.38 -22.01 8.55
C TYR A 20 13.25 -21.55 7.60
N PHE A 21 12.03 -21.34 8.11
CA PHE A 21 10.92 -20.76 7.34
C PHE A 21 11.13 -19.27 7.03
N LEU A 22 11.74 -18.51 7.94
CA LEU A 22 12.20 -17.15 7.68
C LEU A 22 13.31 -17.13 6.63
N LEU A 23 14.35 -17.97 6.78
CA LEU A 23 15.49 -18.01 5.85
C LEU A 23 15.11 -18.48 4.43
N THR A 24 14.14 -19.38 4.28
CA THR A 24 13.70 -19.87 2.96
C THR A 24 12.71 -18.95 2.25
N ARG A 25 12.04 -18.03 2.97
CA ARG A 25 11.18 -16.98 2.37
C ARG A 25 11.83 -15.60 2.27
N LEU A 26 12.97 -15.39 2.92
CA LEU A 26 13.77 -14.15 2.87
C LEU A 26 14.77 -14.09 1.70
N ALA A 27 14.69 -15.00 0.73
CA ALA A 27 15.32 -14.80 -0.57
C ALA A 27 14.58 -13.71 -1.38
N PHE A 28 14.35 -12.54 -0.76
CA PHE A 28 14.21 -11.32 -1.52
C PHE A 28 15.54 -11.14 -2.25
N ALA A 29 15.47 -10.84 -3.54
CA ALA A 29 16.63 -10.37 -4.26
C ALA A 29 17.20 -9.20 -3.45
N GLN A 30 18.33 -9.42 -2.76
CA GLN A 30 19.14 -8.37 -2.19
C GLN A 30 19.58 -7.53 -3.39
N SER A 31 18.78 -6.52 -3.74
CA SER A 31 19.17 -5.58 -4.78
C SER A 31 20.41 -4.85 -4.26
N ASN A 32 21.45 -4.79 -5.08
CA ASN A 32 22.62 -3.92 -4.85
C ASN A 32 22.11 -2.51 -4.53
N GLY A 33 22.03 -2.13 -3.25
CA GLY A 33 21.42 -0.88 -2.79
C GLY A 33 20.51 -0.97 -1.55
N SER A 34 20.16 -2.15 -1.05
CA SER A 34 19.45 -2.27 0.23
C SER A 34 20.38 -1.89 1.39
N PRO A 35 19.97 -1.03 2.35
CA PRO A 35 20.80 -0.64 3.48
C PRO A 35 21.14 -1.88 4.33
N GLN A 36 22.42 -2.05 4.64
CA GLN A 36 22.93 -3.27 5.30
C GLN A 36 23.30 -3.03 6.76
N LYS A 37 23.63 -1.79 7.12
CA LYS A 37 24.05 -1.41 8.47
C LYS A 37 22.89 -0.77 9.25
N PRO A 38 22.82 -0.97 10.58
CA PRO A 38 21.76 -0.40 11.41
C PRO A 38 21.57 1.12 11.24
N ASP A 39 22.66 1.89 11.17
CA ASP A 39 22.57 3.34 11.02
C ASP A 39 22.12 3.79 9.63
N GLU A 40 22.43 3.02 8.58
CA GLU A 40 21.91 3.28 7.22
C GLU A 40 20.40 3.04 7.18
N ILE A 41 19.94 1.93 7.79
CA ILE A 41 18.52 1.61 7.89
C ILE A 41 17.79 2.70 8.66
N ARG A 42 18.31 3.14 9.83
CA ARG A 42 17.71 4.24 10.59
C ARG A 42 17.55 5.50 9.75
N LYS A 43 18.59 5.91 9.03
CA LYS A 43 18.53 7.09 8.15
C LYS A 43 17.44 6.96 7.09
N VAL A 44 17.29 5.78 6.48
CA VAL A 44 16.23 5.53 5.50
C VAL A 44 14.84 5.59 6.16
N LEU A 45 14.64 4.90 7.30
CA LEU A 45 13.37 4.88 8.01
C LEU A 45 12.87 6.28 8.35
N ILE A 46 13.74 7.11 8.90
CA ILE A 46 13.45 8.49 9.30
C ILE A 46 13.29 9.39 8.07
N GLY A 47 14.17 9.25 7.07
CA GLY A 47 14.17 10.10 5.88
C GLY A 47 12.92 9.93 5.00
N VAL A 48 12.22 8.80 5.11
CA VAL A 48 10.94 8.57 4.41
C VAL A 48 9.79 9.37 5.03
N GLY A 49 9.85 9.69 6.32
CA GLY A 49 8.75 10.31 7.06
C GLY A 49 7.67 9.29 7.39
N LYS A 50 6.83 8.96 6.40
CA LYS A 50 5.64 8.11 6.58
C LYS A 50 5.67 6.85 5.71
N TRP A 51 5.51 5.71 6.36
CA TRP A 51 5.37 4.40 5.72
C TRP A 51 3.91 3.96 5.77
N GLU A 52 3.33 3.55 4.64
CA GLU A 52 1.87 3.31 4.53
C GLU A 52 1.55 1.91 4.02
N SER A 53 0.64 1.20 4.67
CA SER A 53 0.12 -0.07 4.18
C SER A 53 -1.19 0.10 3.44
N SER A 54 -1.58 -0.92 2.67
CA SER A 54 -2.86 -0.92 1.96
C SER A 54 -4.07 -1.04 2.89
N ASP A 55 -3.89 -1.60 4.09
CA ASP A 55 -4.89 -1.77 5.15
C ASP A 55 -4.91 -0.59 6.14
N GLY A 56 -4.40 0.58 5.74
CA GLY A 56 -4.53 1.81 6.53
C GLY A 56 -3.60 1.91 7.74
N ILE A 57 -2.49 1.15 7.78
CA ILE A 57 -1.44 1.31 8.79
C ILE A 57 -0.46 2.38 8.33
N PHE A 58 -0.14 3.31 9.23
CA PHE A 58 0.89 4.31 9.06
C PHE A 58 1.95 4.21 10.15
N ILE A 59 3.22 4.29 9.75
CA ILE A 59 4.35 4.20 10.66
C ILE A 59 5.33 5.34 10.38
N GLU A 60 5.65 6.13 11.40
CA GLU A 60 6.63 7.21 11.32
C GLU A 60 7.75 7.01 12.33
N PHE A 61 9.00 7.13 11.89
CA PHE A 61 10.19 6.88 12.72
C PHE A 61 10.91 8.19 13.05
N TYR A 62 11.36 8.33 14.29
CA TYR A 62 12.01 9.55 14.79
C TYR A 62 13.45 9.31 15.25
N ASN A 63 14.30 10.33 15.10
CA ASN A 63 15.73 10.29 15.48
C ASN A 63 16.01 9.89 16.94
N ASN A 64 15.05 10.09 17.85
CA ASN A 64 15.19 9.74 19.26
C ASN A 64 14.82 8.28 19.58
N GLY A 65 14.63 7.43 18.57
CA GLY A 65 14.25 6.03 18.75
C GLY A 65 12.76 5.83 19.02
N LYS A 66 11.92 6.86 18.86
CA LYS A 66 10.46 6.73 18.92
C LYS A 66 9.87 6.36 17.57
N VAL A 67 8.70 5.75 17.61
CA VAL A 67 7.88 5.44 16.44
C VAL A 67 6.43 5.79 16.73
N ASP A 68 5.79 6.49 15.80
CA ASP A 68 4.35 6.72 15.80
C ASP A 68 3.70 5.62 14.95
N PHE A 69 2.74 4.92 15.55
CA PHE A 69 1.97 3.87 14.91
C PHE A 69 0.51 4.27 14.90
N HIS A 70 -0.07 4.32 13.71
CA HIS A 70 -1.47 4.61 13.47
C HIS A 70 -2.06 3.50 12.61
N GLN A 71 -3.29 3.09 12.92
CA GLN A 71 -4.10 2.25 12.05
C GLN A 71 -5.49 2.85 11.94
N GLU A 72 -5.90 3.13 10.69
CA GLU A 72 -7.24 3.60 10.37
C GLU A 72 -8.26 2.55 10.83
N SER A 73 -9.19 2.94 11.71
CA SER A 73 -10.26 2.11 12.26
C SER A 73 -11.27 2.99 13.00
N GLU A 74 -12.38 2.43 13.48
CA GLU A 74 -13.29 3.14 14.38
C GLU A 74 -13.45 2.43 15.74
N PRO A 75 -13.02 3.04 16.86
CA PRO A 75 -12.20 4.25 16.93
C PRO A 75 -10.80 4.00 16.36
N VAL A 76 -10.15 5.06 15.87
CA VAL A 76 -8.77 5.01 15.34
C VAL A 76 -7.84 4.34 16.35
N ILE A 77 -6.99 3.43 15.88
CA ILE A 77 -5.95 2.79 16.68
C ILE A 77 -4.69 3.63 16.57
N HIS A 78 -4.13 4.09 17.70
CA HIS A 78 -2.93 4.92 17.67
C HIS A 78 -2.08 4.75 18.93
N GLY A 79 -0.75 4.76 18.77
CA GLY A 79 0.19 4.68 19.87
C GLY A 79 1.61 5.09 19.49
N VAL A 80 2.29 5.75 20.43
CA VAL A 80 3.71 6.12 20.29
C VAL A 80 4.56 5.12 21.07
N GLY A 81 5.38 4.36 20.35
CA GLY A 81 6.28 3.36 20.90
C GLY A 81 7.76 3.71 20.75
N THR A 82 8.59 2.67 20.77
CA THR A 82 10.02 2.77 20.47
C THR A 82 10.39 1.83 19.33
N TYR A 83 11.52 2.09 18.67
CA TYR A 83 12.07 1.16 17.70
C TYR A 83 13.58 0.97 17.86
N THR A 84 14.04 -0.21 17.49
CA THR A 84 15.46 -0.55 17.42
C THR A 84 15.79 -1.16 16.07
N VAL A 85 17.05 -1.08 15.68
CA VAL A 85 17.56 -1.72 14.47
C VAL A 85 18.79 -2.53 14.84
N TYR A 86 18.76 -3.83 14.56
CA TYR A 86 19.85 -4.77 14.84
C TYR A 86 19.89 -5.84 13.74
N ASN A 87 21.08 -6.14 13.20
CA ASN A 87 21.26 -7.14 12.13
C ASN A 87 20.21 -7.07 11.01
N GLN A 88 19.94 -5.85 10.51
CA GLN A 88 18.95 -5.55 9.44
C GLN A 88 17.48 -5.74 9.82
N MET A 89 17.20 -6.19 11.04
CA MET A 89 15.86 -6.28 11.59
C MET A 89 15.51 -5.01 12.33
N ILE A 90 14.28 -4.54 12.09
CA ILE A 90 13.68 -3.40 12.74
C ILE A 90 12.67 -3.95 13.74
N THR A 91 12.80 -3.62 15.02
CA THR A 91 11.83 -4.02 16.03
C THR A 91 11.08 -2.78 16.49
N ILE A 92 9.77 -2.75 16.28
CA ILE A 92 8.84 -1.75 16.82
C ILE A 92 8.25 -2.34 18.11
N ASN A 93 8.35 -1.61 19.22
CA ASN A 93 7.84 -2.01 20.52
C ASN A 93 6.76 -1.03 20.98
N LEU A 94 5.56 -1.55 21.17
CA LEU A 94 4.36 -0.81 21.62
C LEU A 94 3.94 -1.21 23.05
N GLU A 95 4.84 -1.72 23.90
CA GLU A 95 4.52 -2.18 25.26
C GLU A 95 3.84 -1.13 26.15
N ASN A 96 4.22 0.15 26.01
CA ASN A 96 3.79 1.23 26.89
C ASN A 96 2.77 2.18 26.26
N VAL A 97 2.12 1.79 25.16
CA VAL A 97 1.07 2.60 24.53
C VAL A 97 -0.23 2.51 25.33
N ARG A 98 -1.05 3.57 25.24
CA ARG A 98 -2.33 3.67 25.96
C ARG A 98 -3.44 2.85 25.33
N ASP A 99 -3.42 2.67 24.01
CA ASP A 99 -4.43 1.88 23.32
C ASP A 99 -4.24 0.40 23.64
N GLU A 100 -5.18 -0.19 24.37
CA GLU A 100 -5.12 -1.59 24.82
C GLU A 100 -5.04 -2.57 23.63
N ARG A 101 -5.46 -2.17 22.43
CA ARG A 101 -5.33 -2.99 21.22
C ARG A 101 -3.88 -3.11 20.75
N LEU A 102 -3.05 -2.10 21.01
CA LEU A 102 -1.63 -2.07 20.62
C LEU A 102 -0.68 -2.47 21.77
N LYS A 103 -1.14 -2.33 23.00
CA LYS A 103 -0.34 -2.54 24.20
C LYS A 103 0.27 -3.94 24.25
N GLY A 104 1.59 -3.99 24.40
CA GLY A 104 2.35 -5.24 24.44
C GLY A 104 2.71 -5.82 23.07
N GLN A 105 2.28 -5.19 21.96
CA GLN A 105 2.65 -5.66 20.63
C GLN A 105 4.10 -5.36 20.29
N ILE A 106 4.78 -6.35 19.72
CA ILE A 106 6.12 -6.24 19.16
C ILE A 106 6.05 -6.60 17.68
N HIS A 107 6.40 -5.66 16.81
CA HIS A 107 6.47 -5.90 15.37
C HIS A 107 7.91 -6.08 14.95
N LYS A 108 8.21 -7.23 14.33
CA LYS A 108 9.48 -7.53 13.69
C LYS A 108 9.36 -7.22 12.21
N CYS A 109 10.09 -6.22 11.76
CA CYS A 109 10.08 -5.76 10.39
C CYS A 109 11.44 -5.97 9.72
N SER A 110 11.40 -6.21 8.41
CA SER A 110 12.59 -6.23 7.54
C SER A 110 12.40 -5.22 6.41
N PHE A 111 13.48 -4.55 6.03
CA PHE A 111 13.45 -3.67 4.88
C PHE A 111 13.47 -4.52 3.59
N GLY A 112 12.60 -4.17 2.65
CA GLY A 112 12.49 -4.82 1.36
C GLY A 112 12.53 -3.83 0.21
N PHE A 113 13.05 -4.30 -0.92
CA PHE A 113 13.06 -3.57 -2.19
C PHE A 113 12.53 -4.48 -3.29
N LYS A 114 11.63 -3.98 -4.12
CA LYS A 114 11.12 -4.66 -5.31
C LYS A 114 10.92 -3.65 -6.43
N GLU A 115 11.69 -3.79 -7.50
CA GLU A 115 11.53 -2.94 -8.67
C GLU A 115 10.11 -3.06 -9.23
N HIS A 116 9.47 -1.91 -9.48
CA HIS A 116 8.15 -1.86 -10.06
C HIS A 116 8.00 -0.62 -10.95
N PRO A 117 7.31 -0.70 -12.10
CA PRO A 117 7.15 0.45 -12.98
C PRO A 117 6.39 1.61 -12.31
N TYR A 118 5.43 1.31 -11.44
CA TYR A 118 4.51 2.32 -10.90
C TYR A 118 4.10 2.19 -9.43
N LEU A 119 4.51 1.12 -8.76
CA LEU A 119 4.23 0.94 -7.33
C LEU A 119 5.47 1.39 -6.54
N PRO A 120 5.31 1.72 -5.25
CA PRO A 120 6.46 1.91 -4.37
C PRO A 120 7.44 0.74 -4.48
N LYS A 121 8.73 1.06 -4.57
CA LYS A 121 9.79 0.05 -4.65
C LYS A 121 10.25 -0.41 -3.28
N GLN A 122 10.22 0.50 -2.30
CA GLN A 122 10.69 0.24 -0.94
C GLN A 122 9.51 -0.06 -0.02
N PHE A 123 9.68 -1.07 0.85
CA PHE A 123 8.68 -1.46 1.83
C PHE A 123 9.33 -2.02 3.10
N LEU A 124 8.56 -2.02 4.19
CA LEU A 124 8.82 -2.78 5.41
C LEU A 124 7.89 -3.98 5.40
N LEU A 125 8.43 -5.18 5.53
CA LEU A 125 7.65 -6.41 5.75
C LEU A 125 7.65 -6.71 7.24
N CYS A 126 6.49 -6.63 7.87
CA CYS A 126 6.33 -6.73 9.32
C CYS A 126 5.49 -7.96 9.73
N VAL A 127 5.85 -8.56 10.85
CA VAL A 127 5.14 -9.65 11.53
C VAL A 127 5.02 -9.30 13.02
N ILE A 128 3.89 -9.60 13.65
CA ILE A 128 3.72 -9.44 15.10
C ILE A 128 4.21 -10.72 15.78
N GLU A 129 5.13 -10.61 16.73
CA GLU A 129 5.92 -11.74 17.28
C GLU A 129 5.06 -12.85 17.92
N ASP A 130 4.00 -12.49 18.64
CA ASP A 130 3.18 -13.42 19.43
C ASP A 130 1.74 -13.58 18.90
N ASN A 131 1.51 -13.24 17.64
CA ASN A 131 0.18 -13.27 17.05
C ASN A 131 0.20 -14.03 15.72
N ASP A 132 -0.72 -14.97 15.51
CA ASP A 132 -1.00 -15.64 14.22
C ASP A 132 -1.49 -14.68 13.12
N SER A 133 -1.36 -13.37 13.37
CA SER A 133 -1.53 -12.28 12.44
C SER A 133 -0.76 -12.50 11.14
N LYS A 134 -1.42 -12.18 10.03
CA LYS A 134 -0.79 -12.22 8.71
C LYS A 134 0.28 -11.12 8.64
N PRO A 135 1.41 -11.39 7.95
CA PRO A 135 2.39 -10.34 7.68
C PRO A 135 1.76 -9.20 6.89
N TYR A 136 2.15 -7.97 7.21
CA TYR A 136 1.72 -6.78 6.48
C TYR A 136 2.93 -6.05 5.87
N LYS A 137 2.65 -5.19 4.89
CA LYS A 137 3.67 -4.36 4.23
C LYS A 137 3.33 -2.89 4.34
N ALA A 138 4.25 -2.10 4.86
CA ALA A 138 4.19 -0.64 4.83
C ALA A 138 5.18 -0.11 3.79
N TYR A 139 4.73 0.71 2.85
CA TYR A 139 5.48 1.15 1.69
C TYR A 139 5.98 2.59 1.85
N ASN A 140 7.11 2.89 1.25
CA ASN A 140 7.56 4.27 1.05
C ASN A 140 6.96 4.79 -0.26
N GLU A 141 5.88 5.57 -0.18
CA GLU A 141 5.19 6.14 -1.34
C GLU A 141 6.09 7.01 -2.23
N ASN A 142 7.14 7.62 -1.65
CA ASN A 142 8.12 8.43 -2.39
C ASN A 142 9.13 7.61 -3.20
N SER A 143 9.13 6.28 -3.05
CA SER A 143 10.03 5.38 -3.80
C SER A 143 9.51 4.98 -5.20
N LYS A 144 8.37 5.54 -5.63
CA LYS A 144 7.83 5.35 -6.98
C LYS A 144 8.77 5.94 -8.03
N ASN A 145 8.65 5.45 -9.27
CA ASN A 145 9.36 6.04 -10.40
C ASN A 145 8.92 7.49 -10.63
N PRO A 146 9.85 8.39 -11.01
CA PRO A 146 9.48 9.76 -11.39
C PRO A 146 8.64 9.76 -12.68
N LYS A 147 8.10 10.92 -13.02
CA LYS A 147 7.41 11.17 -14.30
C LYS A 147 8.34 10.92 -15.48
N GLY A 148 7.80 10.39 -16.59
CA GLY A 148 8.55 10.20 -17.83
C GLY A 148 9.15 8.81 -18.05
N ILE A 149 8.98 7.88 -17.12
CA ILE A 149 9.46 6.50 -17.27
C ILE A 149 8.52 5.72 -18.19
N HIS A 150 9.08 5.16 -19.25
CA HIS A 150 8.35 4.33 -20.21
C HIS A 150 8.26 2.88 -19.73
N PHE A 151 7.08 2.29 -19.84
CA PHE A 151 6.87 0.88 -19.54
C PHE A 151 5.65 0.33 -20.29
N GLU A 152 5.46 -0.98 -20.20
CA GLU A 152 4.33 -1.69 -20.80
C GLU A 152 3.55 -2.43 -19.72
N LEU A 153 2.22 -2.32 -19.76
CA LEU A 153 1.30 -3.07 -18.92
C LEU A 153 0.23 -3.67 -19.82
N ASN A 154 0.07 -4.99 -19.81
CA ASN A 154 -0.90 -5.70 -20.64
C ASN A 154 -0.84 -5.27 -22.13
N GLN A 155 0.37 -5.21 -22.71
CA GLN A 155 0.64 -4.78 -24.09
C GLN A 155 0.33 -3.31 -24.41
N ILE A 156 0.00 -2.50 -23.40
CA ILE A 156 -0.25 -1.07 -23.56
C ILE A 156 1.02 -0.31 -23.17
N LYS A 157 1.58 0.41 -24.15
CA LYS A 157 2.75 1.29 -23.93
C LYS A 157 2.34 2.56 -23.23
N MET A 158 3.01 2.87 -22.12
CA MET A 158 2.67 3.98 -21.25
C MET A 158 3.90 4.77 -20.81
N VAL A 159 3.64 5.94 -20.24
CA VAL A 159 4.62 6.80 -19.58
C VAL A 159 4.08 7.21 -18.20
N THR A 160 4.91 7.10 -17.16
CA THR A 160 4.53 7.50 -15.79
C THR A 160 4.20 8.99 -15.71
N THR A 161 3.17 9.34 -14.93
CA THR A 161 2.78 10.74 -14.68
C THR A 161 3.37 11.31 -13.39
N GLY A 162 3.97 10.47 -12.54
CA GLY A 162 4.54 10.90 -11.26
C GLY A 162 3.54 10.91 -10.10
N SER A 163 2.43 10.15 -10.20
CA SER A 163 1.41 10.07 -9.16
C SER A 163 0.65 11.39 -8.90
N GLU A 164 0.48 12.21 -9.94
CA GLU A 164 -0.29 13.47 -9.88
C GLU A 164 -1.76 13.20 -9.50
N GLU A 165 -2.29 13.98 -8.55
CA GLU A 165 -3.71 13.98 -8.21
C GLU A 165 -4.53 14.61 -9.34
N ALA A 166 -5.70 14.04 -9.59
CA ALA A 166 -6.67 14.56 -10.53
C ALA A 166 -8.09 14.39 -10.00
N THR A 167 -8.95 15.32 -10.37
CA THR A 167 -10.36 15.29 -10.03
C THR A 167 -11.19 14.94 -11.26
N ILE A 168 -12.18 14.06 -11.10
CA ILE A 168 -13.14 13.73 -12.15
C ILE A 168 -14.00 14.98 -12.45
N ASN A 169 -13.95 15.48 -13.67
CA ASN A 169 -14.66 16.72 -14.05
C ASN A 169 -16.09 16.48 -14.60
N PHE A 170 -16.40 15.23 -14.92
CA PHE A 170 -17.67 14.76 -15.47
C PHE A 170 -17.88 13.29 -15.11
N ASP A 171 -19.13 12.90 -14.84
CA ASP A 171 -19.49 11.51 -14.53
C ASP A 171 -19.02 10.56 -15.65
N SER A 172 -17.97 9.80 -15.35
CA SER A 172 -17.17 9.10 -16.37
C SER A 172 -17.00 7.62 -16.06
N TYR A 173 -16.81 6.83 -17.12
CA TYR A 173 -16.60 5.40 -16.98
C TYR A 173 -15.15 5.10 -16.60
N PHE A 174 -14.99 4.33 -15.53
CA PHE A 174 -13.74 3.68 -15.17
C PHE A 174 -13.64 2.33 -15.85
N ARG A 175 -12.50 1.99 -16.48
CA ARG A 175 -12.43 0.82 -17.37
C ARG A 175 -11.22 -0.06 -17.11
N LYS A 176 -11.33 -1.34 -17.43
CA LYS A 176 -10.19 -2.28 -17.36
C LYS A 176 -9.17 -2.10 -18.49
N LEU A 177 -9.59 -1.52 -19.63
CA LEU A 177 -8.74 -1.25 -20.79
C LEU A 177 -8.96 0.17 -21.32
N PRO A 178 -7.95 0.79 -21.98
CA PRO A 178 -8.00 2.15 -22.49
C PRO A 178 -8.76 2.24 -23.82
N ASN A 179 -10.03 1.83 -23.83
CA ASN A 179 -10.90 1.96 -24.99
C ASN A 179 -12.37 2.06 -24.57
N THR A 180 -13.22 2.58 -25.46
CA THR A 180 -14.65 2.84 -25.17
C THR A 180 -15.52 1.59 -25.10
N LYS A 181 -15.03 0.45 -25.59
CA LYS A 181 -15.74 -0.85 -25.61
C LYS A 181 -15.31 -1.79 -24.49
N GLY A 182 -14.26 -1.42 -23.75
CA GLY A 182 -13.68 -2.24 -22.70
C GLY A 182 -14.61 -2.35 -21.50
N GLU A 183 -14.45 -3.42 -20.75
CA GLU A 183 -15.23 -3.66 -19.53
C GLU A 183 -15.14 -2.47 -18.57
N ILE A 184 -16.29 -2.07 -18.04
CA ILE A 184 -16.43 -1.01 -17.05
C ILE A 184 -16.19 -1.60 -15.67
N ILE A 185 -15.47 -0.86 -14.83
CA ILE A 185 -15.32 -1.12 -13.40
C ILE A 185 -16.38 -0.26 -12.70
N PRO A 186 -17.46 -0.83 -12.16
CA PRO A 186 -18.54 -0.05 -11.57
C PRO A 186 -18.08 0.66 -10.29
N PHE A 187 -18.47 1.94 -10.13
CA PHE A 187 -18.11 2.71 -8.94
C PHE A 187 -18.63 2.08 -7.64
N ASN A 188 -19.87 1.61 -7.65
CA ASN A 188 -20.49 0.90 -6.52
C ASN A 188 -19.85 -0.47 -6.18
N GLN A 189 -18.85 -0.91 -6.95
CA GLN A 189 -18.10 -2.14 -6.72
C GLN A 189 -16.62 -1.88 -6.41
N LEU A 190 -16.24 -0.62 -6.15
CA LEU A 190 -14.86 -0.31 -5.77
C LEU A 190 -14.53 -0.74 -4.34
N SER A 191 -15.53 -0.99 -3.49
CA SER A 191 -15.36 -1.49 -2.13
C SER A 191 -16.52 -2.41 -1.74
N SER A 192 -16.55 -2.88 -0.49
CA SER A 192 -17.68 -3.66 0.03
C SER A 192 -18.96 -2.82 0.05
N GLU A 193 -20.11 -3.48 0.02
CA GLU A 193 -21.43 -2.81 0.05
C GLU A 193 -21.55 -1.87 1.25
N GLU A 194 -21.13 -2.32 2.44
CA GLU A 194 -21.11 -1.53 3.68
C GLU A 194 -20.28 -0.25 3.53
N CYS A 195 -19.07 -0.35 2.96
CA CYS A 195 -18.22 0.83 2.74
C CYS A 195 -18.86 1.82 1.76
N MET A 196 -19.50 1.29 0.72
CA MET A 196 -20.14 2.10 -0.30
C MET A 196 -21.42 2.76 0.20
N GLU A 197 -22.16 2.13 1.13
CA GLU A 197 -23.36 2.70 1.73
C GLU A 197 -23.09 4.05 2.41
N ASP A 198 -22.02 4.18 3.19
CA ASP A 198 -21.71 5.44 3.88
C ASP A 198 -21.22 6.53 2.93
N ILE A 199 -20.47 6.18 1.89
CA ILE A 199 -20.02 7.15 0.86
C ILE A 199 -21.20 7.63 0.01
N LEU A 200 -22.20 6.77 -0.18
CA LEU A 200 -23.35 7.01 -1.03
C LEU A 200 -24.60 7.37 -0.25
N ARG A 201 -24.52 7.52 1.08
CA ARG A 201 -25.67 7.76 1.98
C ARG A 201 -26.44 9.03 1.68
N ASP A 202 -25.78 10.02 1.08
CA ASP A 202 -26.39 11.27 0.61
C ASP A 202 -27.20 11.10 -0.69
N LYS A 203 -27.23 9.91 -1.29
CA LYS A 203 -28.05 9.56 -2.46
C LYS A 203 -29.11 8.53 -2.06
N ASP A 204 -30.35 8.70 -2.55
CA ASP A 204 -31.44 7.74 -2.32
C ASP A 204 -30.99 6.30 -2.58
N ARG A 205 -31.34 5.37 -1.67
CA ARG A 205 -30.90 3.95 -1.68
C ARG A 205 -31.08 3.23 -3.02
N SER A 206 -32.05 3.63 -3.86
CA SER A 206 -32.27 3.08 -5.20
C SER A 206 -31.25 3.55 -6.24
N GLY A 207 -30.64 4.73 -6.06
CA GLY A 207 -29.56 5.24 -6.90
C GLY A 207 -28.19 4.61 -6.60
N ILE A 208 -28.02 4.06 -5.39
CA ILE A 208 -26.76 3.45 -4.89
C ILE A 208 -26.33 2.26 -5.76
N GLN A 209 -27.24 1.31 -6.01
CA GLN A 209 -26.95 0.15 -6.87
C GLN A 209 -26.80 0.49 -8.36
N GLN A 210 -27.19 1.70 -8.76
CA GLN A 210 -27.15 2.15 -10.16
C GLN A 210 -25.93 3.02 -10.49
N GLN A 211 -25.16 3.46 -9.48
CA GLN A 211 -23.99 4.31 -9.70
C GLN A 211 -22.81 3.50 -10.27
N VAL A 212 -22.79 3.38 -11.59
CA VAL A 212 -21.73 2.68 -12.33
C VAL A 212 -20.55 3.61 -12.64
N ARG A 213 -20.81 4.90 -12.87
CA ARG A 213 -19.77 5.89 -13.24
C ARG A 213 -19.10 6.48 -12.01
N LEU A 214 -17.82 6.82 -12.15
CA LEU A 214 -17.14 7.68 -11.17
C LEU A 214 -17.82 9.06 -11.18
N PRO A 215 -18.29 9.55 -10.04
CA PRO A 215 -19.01 10.82 -9.99
C PRO A 215 -18.03 11.99 -10.17
N LYS A 216 -18.53 13.09 -10.76
CA LYS A 216 -17.83 14.37 -10.77
C LYS A 216 -17.41 14.77 -9.35
N GLY A 217 -16.20 15.30 -9.21
CA GLY A 217 -15.60 15.69 -7.94
C GLY A 217 -14.82 14.58 -7.24
N TYR A 218 -14.95 13.32 -7.68
CA TYR A 218 -14.17 12.22 -7.12
C TYR A 218 -12.68 12.40 -7.43
N LYS A 219 -11.82 12.13 -6.44
CA LYS A 219 -10.37 12.27 -6.57
C LYS A 219 -9.74 10.93 -6.95
N VAL A 220 -8.79 10.98 -7.89
CA VAL A 220 -7.98 9.83 -8.30
C VAL A 220 -6.50 10.22 -8.32
N LYS A 221 -5.61 9.23 -8.20
CA LYS A 221 -4.17 9.44 -8.47
C LYS A 221 -3.84 8.87 -9.83
N THR A 222 -3.26 9.70 -10.69
CA THR A 222 -2.84 9.29 -12.03
C THR A 222 -1.48 8.61 -11.95
N ILE A 223 -1.35 7.43 -12.53
CA ILE A 223 -0.15 6.62 -12.42
C ILE A 223 0.69 6.74 -13.68
N ALA A 224 0.02 6.60 -14.82
CA ALA A 224 0.62 6.65 -16.13
C ALA A 224 -0.41 7.09 -17.17
N LYS A 225 0.05 7.41 -18.37
CA LYS A 225 -0.81 7.63 -19.53
C LYS A 225 -0.32 6.87 -20.73
N THR A 226 -1.22 6.54 -21.65
CA THR A 226 -0.85 5.92 -22.93
C THR A 226 0.14 6.80 -23.68
N VAL A 227 1.10 6.20 -24.37
CA VAL A 227 2.03 6.96 -25.24
C VAL A 227 1.27 7.59 -26.42
N LYS A 228 0.33 6.84 -27.00
CA LYS A 228 -0.51 7.32 -28.10
C LYS A 228 -1.79 7.95 -27.57
N THR A 229 -2.25 9.01 -28.23
CA THR A 229 -3.59 9.54 -28.00
C THR A 229 -4.64 8.67 -28.68
N SER A 230 -5.89 8.82 -28.26
CA SER A 230 -7.06 8.23 -28.88
C SER A 230 -8.07 9.32 -29.19
N GLN A 231 -8.79 9.15 -30.30
CA GLN A 231 -9.91 10.01 -30.63
C GLN A 231 -11.21 9.35 -30.16
N ILE A 232 -11.98 10.08 -29.35
CA ILE A 232 -13.32 9.70 -28.90
C ILE A 232 -14.23 10.87 -29.23
N GLU A 233 -15.18 10.64 -30.14
CA GLU A 233 -16.03 11.69 -30.69
C GLU A 233 -15.18 12.87 -31.21
N LYS A 234 -15.29 14.03 -30.55
CA LYS A 234 -14.56 15.26 -30.88
C LYS A 234 -13.26 15.46 -30.10
N TRP A 235 -12.96 14.61 -29.12
CA TRP A 235 -11.81 14.78 -28.23
C TRP A 235 -10.65 13.91 -28.68
N ASN A 236 -9.44 14.49 -28.69
CA ASN A 236 -8.19 13.77 -28.93
C ASN A 236 -7.30 13.89 -27.69
N ASN A 237 -7.17 12.82 -26.92
CA ASN A 237 -6.46 12.83 -25.65
C ASN A 237 -5.84 11.45 -25.33
N ASN A 238 -4.96 11.38 -24.34
CA ASN A 238 -4.44 10.12 -23.82
C ASN A 238 -5.48 9.44 -22.91
N TRP A 239 -5.35 8.12 -22.77
CA TRP A 239 -5.96 7.42 -21.65
C TRP A 239 -4.99 7.43 -20.47
N TYR A 240 -5.53 7.63 -19.27
CA TYR A 240 -4.78 7.64 -18.03
C TYR A 240 -5.09 6.38 -17.25
N TYR A 241 -4.04 5.68 -16.83
CA TYR A 241 -4.13 4.61 -15.85
C TYR A 241 -4.08 5.26 -14.48
N VAL A 242 -5.10 5.04 -13.66
CA VAL A 242 -5.31 5.71 -12.38
C VAL A 242 -5.61 4.71 -11.28
N SER A 243 -5.34 5.10 -10.04
CA SER A 243 -5.88 4.44 -8.85
C SER A 243 -7.05 5.25 -8.28
N ALA A 244 -8.14 4.55 -8.00
CA ALA A 244 -9.29 5.04 -7.24
C ALA A 244 -9.29 4.31 -5.89
N SER A 245 -9.35 5.06 -4.80
CA SER A 245 -9.30 4.51 -3.44
C SER A 245 -10.57 4.87 -2.69
N VAL A 246 -11.17 3.86 -2.07
CA VAL A 246 -12.34 3.98 -1.22
C VAL A 246 -11.90 3.60 0.19
N GLY A 247 -11.93 4.57 1.10
CA GLY A 247 -11.73 4.31 2.52
C GLY A 247 -12.94 3.59 3.10
N CYS A 248 -12.67 2.66 4.00
CA CYS A 248 -13.66 1.91 4.76
C CYS A 248 -13.17 1.68 6.19
N TYR A 249 -14.06 1.29 7.09
CA TYR A 249 -13.72 0.93 8.46
C TYR A 249 -12.60 -0.11 8.51
N GLY A 250 -11.40 0.31 8.91
CA GLY A 250 -10.28 -0.62 9.07
C GLY A 250 -9.56 -1.01 7.77
N ASP A 251 -9.95 -0.49 6.60
CA ASP A 251 -9.42 -0.93 5.31
C ASP A 251 -9.51 0.16 4.22
N ILE A 252 -8.62 0.12 3.24
CA ILE A 252 -8.66 1.01 2.07
C ILE A 252 -8.67 0.14 0.81
N SER A 253 -9.81 0.10 0.13
CA SER A 253 -9.90 -0.58 -1.15
C SER A 253 -9.34 0.32 -2.25
N THR A 254 -8.24 -0.11 -2.88
CA THR A 254 -7.65 0.60 -4.03
C THR A 254 -7.82 -0.22 -5.30
N THR A 255 -8.53 0.35 -6.27
CA THR A 255 -8.74 -0.26 -7.58
C THR A 255 -8.04 0.53 -8.68
N TYR A 256 -7.44 -0.19 -9.63
CA TYR A 256 -6.71 0.39 -10.74
C TYR A 256 -7.45 0.22 -12.06
N GLY A 257 -7.41 1.24 -12.91
CA GLY A 257 -8.11 1.20 -14.19
C GLY A 257 -7.85 2.44 -15.02
N TRP A 258 -8.68 2.62 -16.04
CA TRP A 258 -8.46 3.60 -17.11
C TRP A 258 -9.57 4.63 -17.16
N ILE A 259 -9.17 5.90 -17.32
CA ILE A 259 -10.04 7.04 -17.55
C ILE A 259 -9.51 7.81 -18.75
N PHE A 260 -10.41 8.28 -19.61
CA PHE A 260 -9.99 9.11 -20.75
C PHE A 260 -9.63 10.52 -20.26
N GLY A 261 -8.48 11.03 -20.69
CA GLY A 261 -7.88 12.24 -20.12
C GLY A 261 -8.72 13.51 -20.22
N GLN A 262 -9.71 13.55 -21.12
CA GLN A 262 -10.66 14.66 -21.20
C GLN A 262 -11.50 14.83 -19.92
N PHE A 263 -11.69 13.76 -19.14
CA PHE A 263 -12.53 13.74 -17.95
C PHE A 263 -11.75 13.96 -16.65
N LEU A 264 -10.48 14.33 -16.75
CA LEU A 264 -9.58 14.57 -15.64
C LEU A 264 -9.19 16.05 -15.62
N ASP A 265 -9.49 16.72 -14.51
CA ASP A 265 -8.90 18.01 -14.17
C ASP A 265 -7.70 17.76 -13.26
N PHE A 266 -6.52 18.15 -13.73
CA PHE A 266 -5.29 18.12 -12.95
C PHE A 266 -5.22 19.41 -12.15
N ASP A 267 -5.12 19.29 -10.83
CA ASP A 267 -4.93 20.44 -9.97
C ASP A 267 -3.60 21.10 -10.36
N ARG A 268 -3.68 22.27 -11.00
CA ARG A 268 -2.49 23.08 -11.30
C ARG A 268 -2.02 23.68 -9.98
N GLN A 269 -1.05 23.04 -9.34
CA GLN A 269 -0.23 23.69 -8.31
C GLN A 269 0.70 24.72 -8.96
#